data_AF-A0AA94F002-F1
#
_entry.id   AF-A0AA94F002-F1
#
_cell.length_a   1.000
_cell.length_b   1.000
_cell.length_c   1.000
_cell.angle_alpha   90.00
_cell.angle_beta   90.00
_cell.angle_gamma   90.00
#
_symmetry.space_group_name_H-M   'P 1'
#
loop_
_entity.id
_entity.type
_entity.pdbx_description
1 polymer ?
#
loop_
_entity_poly.entity_id
_entity_poly.type
_entity_poly.pdbx_seq_one_letter_code
_entity_poly.pdbx_strand_id
1 'polypeptide(L)'
;MAIINSCKSEKRKCDNAELNNEIIIKDWGENKIKKEDIKLYKYDSLFSKKIDSFKIVKFSTYNDKKTIKEYYGSMSIILDKEIISKGNYRLILLDSLKYDISNIRILTKTVMIGTREENMCLIESYKINNRVSKLGSGGVQIILKKDYKQ
;
A
#
# COMPACT_ATOMS: atom_id res chain seq x y z
N MET A 1 -45.75 16.69 5.47
CA MET A 1 -44.68 17.54 4.91
C MET A 1 -43.40 16.73 4.95
N ALA A 2 -42.96 16.18 3.81
CA ALA A 2 -41.76 15.34 3.75
C ALA A 2 -40.58 16.20 3.29
N ILE A 3 -39.62 16.44 4.18
CA ILE A 3 -38.37 17.12 3.84
C ILE A 3 -37.45 16.06 3.23
N ILE A 4 -37.34 16.07 1.89
CA ILE A 4 -36.32 15.28 1.19
C ILE A 4 -35.06 16.14 1.18
N ASN A 5 -34.27 16.08 2.26
CA ASN A 5 -32.92 16.62 2.22
C ASN A 5 -32.09 15.74 1.28
N SER A 6 -32.00 16.19 0.01
CA SER A 6 -31.01 15.68 -0.94
C SER A 6 -29.61 16.03 -0.42
N CYS A 7 -29.04 15.17 0.43
CA CYS A 7 -27.60 15.11 0.60
C CYS A 7 -27.01 14.73 -0.76
N LYS A 8 -26.54 15.73 -1.53
CA LYS A 8 -25.58 15.49 -2.60
C LYS A 8 -24.34 14.91 -1.92
N SER A 9 -24.17 13.59 -1.96
CA SER A 9 -22.90 12.98 -1.59
C SER A 9 -21.86 13.50 -2.57
N GLU A 10 -21.01 14.44 -2.14
CA GLU A 10 -19.89 14.88 -2.95
C GLU A 10 -19.07 13.65 -3.33
N LYS A 11 -18.93 13.40 -4.63
CA LYS A 11 -18.17 12.25 -5.12
C LYS A 11 -16.73 12.36 -4.62
N ARG A 12 -16.21 11.32 -3.95
CA ARG A 12 -14.84 11.28 -3.41
C ARG A 12 -13.84 11.66 -4.51
N LYS A 13 -13.02 12.68 -4.24
CA LYS A 13 -11.87 13.05 -5.08
C LYS A 13 -10.71 12.13 -4.69
N CYS A 14 -10.12 11.45 -5.68
CA CYS A 14 -8.99 10.55 -5.46
C CYS A 14 -7.62 11.24 -5.56
N ASP A 15 -7.62 12.56 -5.75
CA ASP A 15 -6.42 13.38 -5.65
C ASP A 15 -5.87 13.31 -4.22
N ASN A 16 -4.63 12.84 -4.08
CA ASN A 16 -4.00 12.66 -2.77
C ASN A 16 -4.76 11.67 -1.87
N ALA A 17 -5.33 10.63 -2.47
CA ALA A 17 -6.05 9.59 -1.74
C ALA A 17 -5.22 8.99 -0.60
N GLU A 18 -5.89 8.85 0.54
CA GLU A 18 -5.54 7.98 1.65
C GLU A 18 -5.75 6.52 1.25
N LEU A 19 -4.66 5.76 1.27
CA LEU A 19 -4.58 4.35 0.93
C LEU A 19 -4.49 3.53 2.21
N ASN A 20 -4.85 2.25 2.14
CA ASN A 20 -4.74 1.37 3.29
C ASN A 20 -3.33 1.42 3.89
N ASN A 21 -3.28 1.24 5.21
CA ASN A 21 -2.07 1.20 6.01
C ASN A 21 -1.34 -0.16 5.92
N GLU A 22 -1.47 -0.89 4.81
CA GLU A 22 -0.91 -2.24 4.64
C GLU A 22 0.03 -2.32 3.43
N ILE A 23 1.23 -2.89 3.67
CA ILE A 23 2.19 -3.26 2.64
C ILE A 23 2.31 -4.78 2.64
N ILE A 24 2.17 -5.39 1.47
CA ILE A 24 2.36 -6.83 1.28
C ILE A 24 3.61 -7.06 0.45
N ILE A 25 4.50 -7.93 0.92
CA ILE A 25 5.68 -8.37 0.19
C ILE A 25 5.44 -9.81 -0.23
N LYS A 26 5.22 -10.05 -1.51
CA LYS A 26 5.17 -11.39 -2.10
C LYS A 26 6.58 -11.96 -2.24
N ASP A 27 6.66 -13.29 -2.24
CA ASP A 27 7.92 -14.03 -2.41
C ASP A 27 8.99 -13.64 -1.36
N TRP A 28 8.56 -13.30 -0.14
CA TRP A 28 9.45 -13.02 1.00
C TRP A 28 10.30 -14.25 1.33
N GLY A 29 9.67 -15.43 1.34
CA GLY A 29 10.26 -16.71 1.69
C GLY A 29 10.30 -16.97 3.20
N GLU A 30 11.13 -17.93 3.63
CA GLU A 30 11.22 -18.37 5.02
C GLU A 30 12.19 -17.55 5.89
N ASN A 31 12.65 -16.41 5.39
CA ASN A 31 13.62 -15.58 6.12
C ASN A 31 13.01 -15.06 7.43
N LYS A 32 13.67 -15.37 8.55
CA LYS A 32 13.34 -14.83 9.87
C LYS A 32 13.52 -13.31 9.85
N ILE A 33 12.48 -12.59 10.24
CA ILE A 33 12.48 -11.14 10.38
C ILE A 33 11.75 -10.78 11.67
N LYS A 34 12.25 -9.77 12.37
CA LYS A 34 11.59 -9.22 13.56
C LYS A 34 11.00 -7.86 13.23
N LYS A 35 10.14 -7.36 14.12
CA LYS A 35 9.46 -6.08 13.93
C LYS A 35 10.47 -4.92 13.86
N GLU A 36 11.55 -5.01 14.62
CA GLU A 36 12.60 -3.98 14.71
C GLU A 36 13.40 -3.84 13.41
N ASP A 37 13.42 -4.91 12.61
CA ASP A 37 14.10 -4.96 11.31
C ASP A 37 13.31 -4.24 10.21
N ILE A 38 12.07 -3.80 10.49
CA ILE A 38 11.15 -3.20 9.54
C ILE A 38 11.01 -1.71 9.84
N LYS A 39 11.46 -0.86 8.91
CA LYS A 39 11.37 0.60 9.03
C LYS A 39 10.72 1.18 7.79
N LEU A 40 9.74 2.05 7.97
CA LEU A 40 9.11 2.79 6.87
C LEU A 40 9.15 4.29 7.14
N TYR A 41 9.63 5.03 6.14
CA TYR A 41 9.78 6.48 6.21
C TYR A 41 9.19 7.15 4.98
N LYS A 42 8.59 8.33 5.16
CA LYS A 42 8.24 9.23 4.06
C LYS A 42 9.44 10.09 3.72
N TYR A 43 9.65 10.35 2.44
CA TYR A 43 10.71 11.18 1.90
C TYR A 43 10.16 12.28 0.98
N ASP A 44 11.01 13.25 0.68
CA ASP A 44 10.83 14.15 -0.45
C ASP A 44 10.92 13.40 -1.79
N SER A 45 10.63 14.09 -2.90
CA SER A 45 10.59 13.50 -4.24
C SER A 45 11.93 12.94 -4.72
N LEU A 46 13.05 13.42 -4.15
CA LEU A 46 14.40 12.99 -4.50
C LEU A 46 14.95 11.90 -3.56
N PHE A 47 14.18 11.48 -2.56
CA PHE A 47 14.65 10.55 -1.51
C PHE A 47 15.89 11.03 -0.75
N SER A 48 16.09 12.35 -0.69
CA SER A 48 17.24 13.01 -0.06
C SER A 48 16.94 13.34 1.40
N LYS A 49 15.71 13.73 1.71
CA LYS A 49 15.31 14.14 3.06
C LYS A 49 14.15 13.32 3.58
N LYS A 50 14.34 12.69 4.75
CA LYS A 50 13.25 12.06 5.50
C LYS A 50 12.28 13.14 6.00
N ILE A 51 11.00 12.97 5.68
CA ILE A 51 9.90 13.87 6.08
C ILE A 51 9.17 13.31 7.30
N ASP A 52 8.93 12.00 7.35
CA ASP A 52 8.08 11.38 8.37
C ASP A 52 8.51 9.92 8.62
N SER A 53 8.03 9.35 9.72
CA SER A 53 8.15 7.93 10.04
C SER A 53 6.81 7.30 10.36
N PHE A 54 6.72 6.00 10.06
CA PHE A 54 5.57 5.17 10.37
C PHE A 54 5.96 4.19 11.46
N LYS A 55 5.06 3.96 12.41
CA LYS A 55 5.21 2.87 13.37
C LYS A 55 4.63 1.61 12.74
N ILE A 56 5.35 0.51 12.85
CA ILE A 56 4.80 -0.79 12.50
C ILE A 56 3.89 -1.21 13.65
N VAL A 57 2.61 -1.44 13.38
CA VAL A 57 1.65 -1.92 14.39
C VAL A 57 1.80 -3.43 14.51
N LYS A 58 1.68 -4.12 13.38
CA LYS A 58 1.73 -5.57 13.26
C LYS A 58 2.50 -5.97 12.00
N PHE A 59 3.17 -7.10 12.04
CA PHE A 59 3.63 -7.78 10.83
C PHE A 59 3.29 -9.27 10.94
N SER A 60 3.16 -9.94 9.82
CA SER A 60 2.87 -11.37 9.76
C SER A 60 3.53 -11.99 8.53
N THR A 61 4.18 -13.12 8.71
CA THR A 61 4.77 -13.92 7.63
C THR A 61 3.90 -15.14 7.38
N TYR A 62 3.56 -15.39 6.12
CA TYR A 62 2.60 -16.40 5.70
C TYR A 62 3.33 -17.63 5.13
N ASN A 63 3.98 -18.40 6.01
CA ASN A 63 4.84 -19.53 5.61
C ASN A 63 4.20 -20.91 5.81
N ASP A 64 2.94 -20.97 6.28
CA ASP A 64 2.22 -22.24 6.42
C ASP A 64 1.65 -22.68 5.06
N LYS A 65 1.86 -23.94 4.69
CA LYS A 65 1.27 -24.58 3.49
C LYS A 65 -0.26 -24.58 3.52
N LYS A 66 -0.88 -24.38 4.68
CA LYS A 66 -2.34 -24.18 4.83
C LYS A 66 -2.81 -22.76 4.48
N THR A 67 -1.89 -21.82 4.28
CA THR A 67 -2.23 -20.46 3.83
C THR A 67 -2.82 -20.53 2.42
N ILE A 68 -3.75 -19.63 2.10
CA ILE A 68 -4.27 -19.44 0.74
C ILE A 68 -3.06 -19.31 -0.21
N LYS A 69 -3.02 -20.14 -1.27
CA LYS A 69 -1.88 -20.26 -2.19
C LYS A 69 -1.31 -18.91 -2.66
N GLU A 70 -2.17 -17.91 -2.83
CA GLU A 70 -1.80 -16.57 -3.32
C GLU A 70 -0.94 -15.75 -2.34
N TYR A 71 -0.97 -16.08 -1.05
CA TYR A 71 -0.23 -15.40 0.02
C TYR A 71 0.89 -16.28 0.60
N TYR A 72 1.03 -17.51 0.14
CA TYR A 72 2.11 -18.40 0.61
C TYR A 72 3.48 -17.77 0.32
N GLY A 73 4.33 -17.72 1.33
CA GLY A 73 5.65 -17.08 1.27
C GLY A 73 5.62 -15.55 1.23
N SER A 74 4.47 -14.92 1.51
CA SER A 74 4.35 -13.46 1.61
C SER A 74 4.54 -12.94 3.05
N MET A 75 4.76 -11.64 3.18
CA MET A 75 4.75 -10.91 4.44
C MET A 75 3.77 -9.74 4.35
N SER A 76 2.93 -9.55 5.36
CA SER A 76 2.12 -8.33 5.54
C SER A 76 2.71 -7.46 6.64
N ILE A 77 2.70 -6.15 6.42
CA ILE A 77 3.14 -5.11 7.35
C ILE A 77 1.99 -4.10 7.49
N ILE A 78 1.47 -3.96 8.71
CA ILE A 78 0.40 -3.02 9.05
C ILE A 78 1.00 -1.83 9.80
N LEU A 79 0.67 -0.63 9.32
CA LEU A 79 1.20 0.66 9.79
C LEU A 79 0.21 1.35 10.75
N ASP A 80 0.70 2.30 11.53
CA ASP A 80 -0.10 3.10 12.47
C ASP A 80 -1.00 4.14 11.78
N LYS A 81 -0.70 4.47 10.52
CA LYS A 81 -1.44 5.45 9.71
C LYS A 81 -1.40 5.07 8.24
N GLU A 82 -2.33 5.67 7.49
CA GLU A 82 -2.53 5.44 6.06
C GLU A 82 -1.37 5.95 5.20
N ILE A 83 -1.22 5.33 4.02
CA ILE A 83 -0.26 5.77 3.01
C ILE A 83 -0.95 6.80 2.11
N ILE A 84 -0.30 7.93 1.88
CA ILE A 84 -0.83 8.98 1.01
C ILE A 84 -0.28 8.78 -0.40
N SER A 85 -1.16 8.68 -1.40
CA SER A 85 -0.78 8.39 -2.79
C SER A 85 0.27 9.34 -3.40
N LYS A 86 0.25 10.64 -3.07
CA LYS A 86 1.28 11.60 -3.56
C LYS A 86 2.60 11.55 -2.78
N GLY A 87 2.74 10.63 -1.83
CA GLY A 87 3.95 10.45 -1.03
C GLY A 87 5.03 9.62 -1.73
N ASN A 88 6.27 9.79 -1.26
CA ASN A 88 7.40 8.93 -1.58
C ASN A 88 7.84 8.24 -0.29
N TYR A 89 8.07 6.93 -0.35
CA TYR A 89 8.29 6.10 0.83
C TYR A 89 9.47 5.18 0.62
N ARG A 90 10.30 5.02 1.65
CA ARG A 90 11.38 4.02 1.64
C ARG A 90 11.10 3.00 2.73
N LEU A 91 10.84 1.77 2.30
CA LEU A 91 10.80 0.61 3.19
C LEU A 91 12.22 0.05 3.33
N ILE A 92 12.66 -0.14 4.55
CA ILE A 92 13.96 -0.73 4.89
C ILE A 92 13.68 -2.01 5.67
N LEU A 93 14.23 -3.12 5.21
CA LEU A 93 14.15 -4.44 5.85
C LEU A 93 15.55 -4.94 6.19
N LEU A 94 15.73 -5.55 7.35
CA LEU A 94 17.00 -6.15 7.79
C LEU A 94 18.18 -5.16 7.65
N ASP A 95 17.91 -3.88 7.92
CA ASP A 95 18.80 -2.70 7.80
C ASP A 95 19.45 -2.44 6.43
N SER A 96 19.32 -3.34 5.46
CA SER A 96 20.08 -3.34 4.21
C SER A 96 19.20 -3.31 2.97
N LEU A 97 18.05 -4.01 3.00
CA LEU A 97 17.16 -4.10 1.85
C LEU A 97 16.29 -2.85 1.79
N LYS A 98 16.49 -2.02 0.76
CA LYS A 98 15.78 -0.77 0.56
C LYS A 98 14.84 -0.86 -0.64
N TYR A 99 13.60 -0.46 -0.44
CA TYR A 99 12.57 -0.39 -1.47
C TYR A 99 11.98 1.03 -1.51
N ASP A 100 12.31 1.75 -2.57
CA ASP A 100 11.82 3.10 -2.84
C ASP A 100 10.50 3.02 -3.58
N ILE A 101 9.43 3.32 -2.85
CA ILE A 101 8.05 3.35 -3.31
C ILE A 101 7.71 4.79 -3.69
N SER A 102 7.36 5.02 -4.95
CA SER A 102 7.03 6.37 -5.44
C SER A 102 6.00 6.32 -6.56
N ASN A 103 5.54 7.51 -6.97
CA ASN A 103 4.70 7.68 -8.15
C ASN A 103 3.45 6.77 -8.13
N ILE A 104 2.79 6.70 -6.98
CA ILE A 104 1.57 5.90 -6.80
C ILE A 104 0.45 6.61 -7.56
N ARG A 105 0.04 6.01 -8.67
CA ARG A 105 -1.06 6.50 -9.52
C ARG A 105 -2.36 5.89 -9.06
N ILE A 106 -3.38 6.73 -8.95
CA ILE A 106 -4.70 6.34 -8.50
C ILE A 106 -5.68 6.44 -9.66
N LEU A 107 -6.42 5.37 -9.90
CA LEU A 107 -7.57 5.32 -10.79
C LEU A 107 -8.84 5.56 -9.97
N THR A 108 -9.65 6.52 -10.41
CA THR A 108 -11.00 6.70 -9.89
C THR A 108 -11.94 5.78 -10.66
N LYS A 109 -12.60 4.86 -9.96
CA LYS A 109 -13.66 4.02 -10.53
C LYS A 109 -14.99 4.37 -9.88
N THR A 110 -15.96 4.80 -10.67
CA THR A 110 -17.34 4.96 -10.20
C THR A 110 -18.00 3.59 -10.15
N VAL A 111 -18.58 3.25 -9.01
CA VAL A 111 -19.28 1.99 -8.77
C VAL A 111 -20.66 2.27 -8.19
N MET A 112 -21.60 1.35 -8.41
CA MET A 112 -22.90 1.39 -7.76
C MET A 112 -22.84 0.60 -6.45
N ILE A 113 -23.18 1.25 -5.34
CA ILE A 113 -23.39 0.62 -4.04
C ILE A 113 -24.88 0.77 -3.71
N GLY A 114 -25.64 -0.31 -3.92
CA GLY A 114 -27.09 -0.26 -3.90
C GLY A 114 -27.63 0.66 -4.99
N THR A 115 -28.32 1.74 -4.59
CA THR A 115 -28.88 2.76 -5.50
C THR A 115 -28.00 4.02 -5.62
N ARG A 116 -26.84 4.06 -4.98
CA ARG A 116 -25.94 5.23 -4.98
C ARG A 116 -24.70 4.98 -5.83
N GLU A 117 -24.29 6.01 -6.59
CA GLU A 117 -22.98 6.05 -7.22
C GLU A 117 -21.92 6.53 -6.23
N GLU A 118 -20.85 5.75 -6.08
CA GLU A 118 -19.67 6.13 -5.29
C GLU A 118 -18.39 6.05 -6.13
N ASN A 119 -17.44 6.93 -5.83
CA ASN A 119 -16.09 6.88 -6.39
C ASN A 119 -15.17 6.06 -5.49
N MET A 120 -14.66 4.95 -6.00
CA MET A 120 -13.58 4.20 -5.39
C MET A 120 -12.22 4.67 -5.93
N CYS A 121 -11.27 4.84 -5.03
CA CYS A 121 -9.88 5.13 -5.37
C CYS A 121 -9.08 3.83 -5.37
N LEU A 122 -8.60 3.44 -6.54
CA LEU A 122 -7.84 2.20 -6.74
C LEU A 122 -6.41 2.56 -7.12
N ILE A 123 -5.41 1.85 -6.59
CA ILE A 123 -4.04 2.03 -7.08
C ILE A 123 -3.96 1.41 -8.48
N GLU A 124 -3.64 2.23 -9.48
CA GLU A 124 -3.41 1.79 -10.86
C GLU A 124 -1.99 1.22 -11.00
N SER A 125 -1.01 1.97 -10.50
CA SER A 125 0.39 1.62 -10.58
C SER A 125 1.21 2.37 -9.54
N TYR A 126 2.43 1.90 -9.29
CA TYR A 126 3.43 2.57 -8.46
C TYR A 126 4.81 2.16 -8.95
N LYS A 127 5.86 2.85 -8.50
CA LYS A 127 7.25 2.48 -8.76
C LYS A 127 7.89 1.91 -7.52
N ILE A 128 8.64 0.82 -7.69
CA ILE A 128 9.56 0.24 -6.70
C ILE A 128 10.98 0.32 -7.26
N ASN A 129 11.89 1.02 -6.59
CA ASN A 129 13.27 1.20 -7.06
C ASN A 129 13.33 1.62 -8.54
N ASN A 130 12.45 2.56 -8.92
CA ASN A 130 12.23 3.08 -10.28
C ASN A 130 11.62 2.12 -11.32
N ARG A 131 11.28 0.86 -10.95
CA ARG A 131 10.55 -0.09 -11.79
C ARG A 131 9.05 0.05 -11.57
N VAL A 132 8.27 0.07 -12.65
CA VAL A 132 6.79 0.19 -12.56
C VAL A 132 6.18 -1.16 -12.19
N SER A 133 5.36 -1.14 -11.16
CA SER A 133 4.48 -2.23 -10.73
C SER A 133 3.03 -1.83 -10.97
N LYS A 134 2.23 -2.75 -11.50
CA LYS A 134 0.78 -2.59 -11.68
C LYS A 134 0.05 -3.54 -10.73
N LEU A 135 -1.05 -3.09 -10.14
CA LEU A 135 -1.92 -3.96 -9.35
C LEU A 135 -2.94 -4.65 -10.26
N GLY A 136 -3.12 -5.94 -10.05
CA GLY A 136 -4.32 -6.65 -10.50
C GLY A 136 -5.50 -6.32 -9.58
N SER A 137 -6.72 -6.62 -10.03
CA SER A 137 -7.97 -6.33 -9.32
C SER A 137 -8.02 -7.00 -7.94
N GLY A 138 -7.95 -6.21 -6.87
CA GLY A 138 -8.15 -6.64 -5.48
C GLY A 138 -7.49 -5.68 -4.49
N GLY A 139 -8.31 -4.91 -3.76
CA GLY A 139 -7.87 -4.07 -2.63
C GLY A 139 -6.87 -2.94 -2.95
N VAL A 140 -6.72 -2.02 -2.00
CA VAL A 140 -5.71 -0.95 -2.03
C VAL A 140 -4.53 -1.42 -1.19
N GLN A 141 -3.55 -2.12 -1.77
CA GLN A 141 -2.37 -2.61 -1.06
C GLN A 141 -1.13 -2.41 -1.94
N ILE A 142 0.01 -2.05 -1.34
CA ILE A 142 1.27 -1.96 -2.08
C ILE A 142 1.93 -3.34 -2.05
N ILE A 143 2.08 -3.96 -3.23
CA ILE A 143 2.65 -5.30 -3.38
C ILE A 143 4.12 -5.21 -3.82
N LEU A 144 5.04 -5.62 -2.96
CA LEU A 144 6.46 -5.72 -3.29
C LEU A 144 6.78 -7.15 -3.72
N LYS A 145 7.56 -7.34 -4.79
CA LYS A 145 8.19 -8.62 -5.09
C LYS A 145 9.65 -8.53 -4.67
N LYS A 146 10.18 -9.58 -4.07
CA LYS A 146 11.61 -9.66 -3.72
C LYS A 146 12.44 -9.67 -5.00
N ASP A 147 13.23 -8.62 -5.22
CA ASP A 147 14.25 -8.62 -6.28
C ASP A 147 15.39 -9.55 -5.83
N TYR A 148 15.47 -10.75 -6.40
CA TYR A 148 16.70 -11.53 -6.31
C TYR A 148 17.77 -10.79 -7.11
N LYS A 149 18.72 -10.14 -6.44
CA LYS A 149 20.02 -9.91 -7.06
C LYS A 149 20.69 -11.29 -7.16
N GLN A 150 20.83 -11.79 -8.39
CA GLN A 150 21.80 -12.84 -8.71
C GLN A 150 23.21 -12.31 -8.48
#